data_AF-A0A355QZY0-F1
#
_entry.id   AF-A0A355QZY0-F1
#
_cell.length_a   1.000
_cell.length_b   1.000
_cell.length_c   1.000
_cell.angle_alpha   90.00
_cell.angle_beta   90.00
_cell.angle_gamma   90.00
#
_symmetry.space_group_name_H-M   'P 1'
#
loop_
_entity.id
_entity.type
_entity.pdbx_description
1 polymer ?
#
loop_
_entity_poly.entity_id
_entity_poly.type
_entity_poly.pdbx_seq_one_letter_code
_entity_poly.pdbx_strand_id
1 'polypeptide(L)'
;MNWLGAVPTWCWWLIALMLVAGGQQYRLVVADGAASGARAETAKTEKTLADYRLEVSERDRRAAAQARQEEQRRAEAQEEARAHAQEERTIADAGAVGADAAGQRLRSEAAQLAATVSCPGPDTAAIARGQAATRAAMVLSDLLARADKRAGELAQAYDRAKVAGLACEAAYAALTD
;
A
#
# COMPACT_ATOMS: atom_id res chain seq x y z
N MET A 1 -8.07 22.67 104.96
CA MET A 1 -9.19 21.80 104.50
C MET A 1 -8.59 20.59 103.78
N ASN A 2 -8.33 19.51 104.50
CA ASN A 2 -7.82 18.25 103.92
C ASN A 2 -9.01 17.37 103.55
N TRP A 3 -9.53 17.51 102.33
CA TRP A 3 -10.69 16.77 101.81
C TRP A 3 -10.30 15.62 100.85
N LEU A 4 -9.14 14.99 101.10
CA LEU A 4 -8.61 13.88 100.29
C LEU A 4 -8.66 12.51 101.01
N GLY A 5 -9.18 12.45 102.25
CA GLY A 5 -9.13 11.26 103.10
C GLY A 5 -10.21 10.18 102.89
N ALA A 6 -11.08 10.31 101.87
CA ALA A 6 -12.25 9.42 101.72
C ALA A 6 -12.46 8.88 100.30
N VAL A 7 -11.43 8.85 99.44
CA VAL A 7 -11.54 8.20 98.12
C VAL A 7 -11.07 6.74 98.25
N PRO A 8 -11.96 5.74 98.08
CA PRO A 8 -11.58 4.34 98.14
C PRO A 8 -10.53 3.97 97.09
N THR A 9 -9.65 3.01 97.40
CA THR A 9 -8.58 2.54 96.50
C THR A 9 -9.11 2.01 95.14
N TRP A 10 -10.36 1.53 95.09
CA TRP A 10 -11.00 1.10 93.83
C TRP A 10 -11.23 2.26 92.84
N CYS A 11 -11.42 3.50 93.30
CA CYS A 11 -11.52 4.66 92.41
C CYS A 11 -10.23 4.91 91.64
N TRP A 12 -9.07 4.77 92.31
CA TRP A 12 -7.76 4.91 91.66
C TRP A 12 -7.52 3.82 90.62
N TRP A 13 -7.99 2.59 90.89
CA TRP A 13 -7.93 1.49 89.93
C TRP A 13 -8.80 1.72 88.69
N LEU A 14 -10.02 2.26 88.85
CA LEU A 14 -10.88 2.60 87.72
C LEU A 14 -10.30 3.71 86.84
N ILE A 15 -9.68 4.73 87.46
CA ILE A 15 -9.00 5.81 86.73
C ILE A 15 -7.83 5.25 85.91
N ALA A 16 -7.02 4.37 86.50
CA ALA A 16 -5.92 3.71 85.80
C ALA A 16 -6.42 2.87 84.61
N LEU A 17 -7.51 2.12 84.80
CA LEU A 17 -8.13 1.31 83.75
C LEU A 17 -8.66 2.17 82.60
N MET A 18 -9.31 3.30 82.91
CA MET A 18 -9.83 4.25 81.91
C MET A 18 -8.69 4.91 81.13
N LEU A 19 -7.58 5.27 81.78
CA LEU A 19 -6.39 5.82 81.12
C LEU A 19 -5.74 4.79 80.19
N VAL A 20 -5.62 3.54 80.62
CA VAL A 20 -5.08 2.46 79.78
C VAL A 20 -6.00 2.18 78.60
N ALA A 21 -7.31 2.03 78.82
CA ALA A 21 -8.28 1.80 77.76
C ALA A 21 -8.33 2.96 76.74
N GLY A 22 -8.32 4.21 77.22
CA GLY A 22 -8.24 5.41 76.37
C GLY A 22 -6.92 5.49 75.59
N GLY A 23 -5.80 5.13 76.21
CA GLY A 23 -4.50 5.03 75.55
C GLY A 23 -4.46 3.96 74.46
N GLN A 24 -5.08 2.80 74.69
CA GLN A 24 -5.20 1.73 73.68
C GLN A 24 -6.11 2.16 72.53
N GLN A 25 -7.25 2.81 72.81
CA GLN A 25 -8.15 3.36 71.79
C GLN A 25 -7.46 4.41 70.92
N TYR A 26 -6.68 5.32 71.52
CA TYR A 26 -5.91 6.32 70.79
C TYR A 26 -4.89 5.69 69.85
N ARG A 27 -4.17 4.65 70.29
CA ARG A 27 -3.20 3.94 69.44
C ARG A 27 -3.85 3.26 68.23
N LEU A 28 -5.03 2.66 68.40
CA LEU A 28 -5.79 2.05 67.30
C LEU A 28 -6.21 3.11 66.27
N VAL A 29 -6.77 4.24 66.72
CA VAL A 29 -7.18 5.33 65.83
C VAL A 29 -6.00 5.92 65.06
N VAL A 30 -4.85 6.10 65.72
CA VAL A 30 -3.62 6.58 65.06
C VAL A 30 -3.11 5.55 64.04
N ALA A 31 -3.13 4.26 64.36
CA ALA A 31 -2.71 3.19 63.46
C ALA A 31 -3.65 3.05 62.24
N ASP A 32 -4.96 3.12 62.44
CA ASP A 32 -5.96 3.09 61.35
C ASP A 32 -5.89 4.36 60.48
N GLY A 33 -5.59 5.51 61.08
CA GLY A 33 -5.31 6.75 60.35
C GLY A 33 -4.07 6.63 59.46
N ALA A 34 -2.98 6.07 59.98
CA ALA A 34 -1.76 5.84 59.20
C ALA A 34 -1.99 4.80 58.07
N ALA A 35 -2.72 3.71 58.36
CA ALA A 35 -3.03 2.68 57.38
C ALA A 35 -3.99 3.17 56.28
N SER A 36 -4.98 3.99 56.61
CA SER A 36 -5.88 4.60 55.62
C SER A 36 -5.17 5.64 54.76
N GLY A 37 -4.26 6.43 55.33
CA GLY A 37 -3.37 7.31 54.57
C GLY A 37 -2.51 6.55 53.56
N ALA A 38 -1.83 5.48 53.99
CA ALA A 38 -1.02 4.64 53.12
C ALA A 38 -1.83 4.03 51.96
N ARG A 39 -3.03 3.49 52.24
CA ARG A 39 -3.94 2.94 51.21
C ARG A 39 -4.43 4.01 50.23
N ALA A 40 -4.64 5.24 50.71
CA ALA A 40 -5.06 6.34 49.85
C ALA A 40 -3.94 6.76 48.89
N GLU A 41 -2.68 6.72 49.32
CA GLU A 41 -1.52 7.00 48.47
C GLU A 41 -1.29 5.91 47.42
N THR A 42 -1.42 4.63 47.79
CA THR A 42 -1.32 3.51 46.83
C THR A 42 -2.46 3.56 45.81
N ALA A 43 -3.69 3.85 46.24
CA ALA A 43 -4.83 3.98 45.33
C ALA A 43 -4.66 5.15 44.33
N LYS A 44 -4.01 6.25 44.72
CA LYS A 44 -3.69 7.36 43.80
C LYS A 44 -2.63 6.96 42.78
N THR A 45 -1.60 6.24 43.20
CA THR A 45 -0.53 5.77 42.30
C THR A 45 -1.05 4.73 41.31
N GLU A 46 -1.90 3.81 41.75
CA GLU A 46 -2.55 2.84 40.85
C GLU A 46 -3.46 3.52 39.82
N LYS A 47 -4.25 4.51 40.24
CA LYS A 47 -5.11 5.28 39.33
C LYS A 47 -4.30 6.05 38.29
N THR A 48 -3.27 6.77 38.71
CA THR A 48 -2.40 7.51 37.78
C THR A 48 -1.68 6.59 36.81
N LEU A 49 -1.25 5.41 37.26
CA LEU A 49 -0.67 4.40 36.37
C LEU A 49 -1.69 3.84 35.38
N ALA A 50 -2.93 3.60 35.81
CA ALA A 50 -4.01 3.13 34.95
C ALA A 50 -4.38 4.18 33.89
N ASP A 51 -4.53 5.44 34.29
CA ASP A 51 -4.81 6.56 33.38
C ASP A 51 -3.68 6.74 32.36
N TYR A 52 -2.42 6.67 32.81
CA TYR A 52 -1.27 6.75 31.91
C TYR A 52 -1.24 5.61 30.89
N ARG A 53 -1.53 4.37 31.32
CA ARG A 53 -1.60 3.21 30.41
C ARG A 53 -2.71 3.36 29.38
N LEU A 54 -3.87 3.88 29.79
CA LEU A 54 -4.97 4.15 28.87
C LEU A 54 -4.56 5.18 27.82
N GLU A 55 -3.98 6.31 28.25
CA GLU A 55 -3.51 7.36 27.35
C GLU A 55 -2.47 6.86 26.34
N VAL A 56 -1.49 6.07 26.80
CA VAL A 56 -0.50 5.44 25.92
C VAL A 56 -1.19 4.50 24.91
N SER A 57 -2.11 3.64 25.37
CA SER A 57 -2.81 2.71 24.49
C SER A 57 -3.65 3.41 23.42
N GLU A 58 -4.24 4.56 23.74
CA GLU A 58 -4.98 5.37 22.79
C GLU A 58 -4.04 6.04 21.76
N ARG A 59 -2.91 6.58 22.22
CA ARG A 59 -1.89 7.15 21.34
C ARG A 59 -1.35 6.10 20.38
N ASP A 60 -1.03 4.90 20.88
CA ASP A 60 -0.55 3.79 20.07
C ASP A 60 -1.59 3.34 19.04
N ARG A 61 -2.87 3.27 19.44
CA ARG A 61 -3.97 2.95 18.52
C ARG A 61 -4.11 3.99 17.41
N ARG A 62 -4.02 5.28 17.75
CA ARG A 62 -4.10 6.38 16.77
C ARG A 62 -2.90 6.36 15.84
N ALA A 63 -1.69 6.19 16.37
CA ALA A 63 -0.47 6.07 15.57
C ALA A 63 -0.52 4.86 14.63
N ALA A 64 -0.94 3.70 15.11
CA ALA A 64 -1.11 2.50 14.28
C ALA A 64 -2.20 2.67 13.22
N ALA A 65 -3.30 3.36 13.53
CA ALA A 65 -4.34 3.66 12.55
C ALA A 65 -3.85 4.61 11.45
N GLN A 66 -3.09 5.65 11.82
CA GLN A 66 -2.48 6.58 10.87
C GLN A 66 -1.45 5.87 9.97
N ALA A 67 -0.60 5.03 10.55
CA ALA A 67 0.36 4.22 9.78
C ALA A 67 -0.35 3.31 8.77
N ARG A 68 -1.41 2.61 9.18
CA ARG A 68 -2.20 1.77 8.25
C ARG A 68 -2.90 2.58 7.16
N GLN A 69 -3.40 3.78 7.46
CA GLN A 69 -4.01 4.63 6.43
C GLN A 69 -2.99 5.07 5.38
N GLU A 70 -1.77 5.43 5.82
CA GLU A 70 -0.69 5.79 4.91
C GLU A 70 -0.24 4.59 4.06
N GLU A 71 -0.11 3.41 4.67
CA GLU A 71 0.16 2.16 3.94
C GLU A 71 -0.93 1.84 2.91
N GLN A 72 -2.20 2.00 3.26
CA GLN A 72 -3.34 1.80 2.36
C GLN A 72 -3.30 2.81 1.21
N ARG A 73 -3.09 4.10 1.50
CA ARG A 73 -2.98 5.14 0.47
C ARG A 73 -1.87 4.84 -0.53
N ARG A 74 -0.71 4.39 -0.06
CA ARG A 74 0.42 4.00 -0.92
C ARG A 74 0.11 2.75 -1.74
N ALA A 75 -0.55 1.77 -1.13
CA ALA A 75 -0.96 0.54 -1.82
C ALA A 75 -1.97 0.82 -2.93
N GLU A 76 -2.97 1.67 -2.67
CA GLU A 76 -3.97 2.10 -3.64
C GLU A 76 -3.33 2.84 -4.82
N ALA A 77 -2.44 3.80 -4.55
CA ALA A 77 -1.73 4.53 -5.61
C ALA A 77 -0.87 3.59 -6.49
N GLN A 78 -0.24 2.58 -5.90
CA GLN A 78 0.50 1.57 -6.66
C GLN A 78 -0.42 0.65 -7.47
N GLU A 79 -1.58 0.28 -6.93
CA GLU A 79 -2.57 -0.53 -7.64
C GLU A 79 -3.14 0.22 -8.84
N GLU A 80 -3.47 1.50 -8.69
CA GLU A 80 -3.93 2.35 -9.77
C GLU A 80 -2.87 2.49 -10.88
N ALA A 81 -1.61 2.72 -10.52
CA ALA A 81 -0.50 2.76 -11.48
C ALA A 81 -0.33 1.43 -12.23
N ARG A 82 -0.49 0.29 -11.54
CA ARG A 82 -0.44 -1.04 -12.17
C ARG A 82 -1.63 -1.27 -13.10
N ALA A 83 -2.84 -0.88 -12.69
CA ALA A 83 -4.05 -1.02 -13.48
C ALA A 83 -3.96 -0.20 -14.78
N HIS A 84 -3.55 1.06 -14.67
CA HIS A 84 -3.33 1.93 -15.83
C HIS A 84 -2.27 1.36 -16.79
N ALA A 85 -1.14 0.87 -16.26
CA ALA A 85 -0.12 0.23 -17.08
C ALA A 85 -0.63 -1.04 -17.79
N GLN A 86 -1.50 -1.81 -17.15
CA GLN A 86 -2.10 -3.01 -17.75
C GLN A 86 -3.10 -2.66 -18.86
N GLU A 87 -3.88 -1.59 -18.68
CA GLU A 87 -4.80 -1.06 -19.70
C GLU A 87 -4.02 -0.60 -20.94
N GLU A 88 -3.00 0.23 -20.76
CA GLU A 88 -2.12 0.71 -21.84
C GLU A 88 -1.44 -0.44 -22.59
N ARG A 89 -0.97 -1.48 -21.88
CA ARG A 89 -0.45 -2.71 -22.53
C ARG A 89 -1.50 -3.40 -23.39
N THR A 90 -2.71 -3.51 -22.88
CA THR A 90 -3.81 -4.18 -23.59
C THR A 90 -4.18 -3.43 -24.86
N ILE A 91 -4.24 -2.10 -24.80
CA ILE A 91 -4.48 -1.23 -25.97
C ILE A 91 -3.36 -1.37 -26.99
N ALA A 92 -2.09 -1.32 -26.55
CA ALA A 92 -0.93 -1.47 -27.42
C ALA A 92 -0.90 -2.84 -28.10
N ASP A 93 -1.17 -3.93 -27.36
CA ASP A 93 -1.22 -5.28 -27.91
C ASP A 93 -2.38 -5.44 -28.91
N ALA A 94 -3.56 -4.91 -28.62
CA ALA A 94 -4.70 -4.92 -29.54
C ALA A 94 -4.39 -4.10 -30.82
N GLY A 95 -3.73 -2.95 -30.68
CA GLY A 95 -3.26 -2.13 -31.79
C GLY A 95 -2.25 -2.87 -32.67
N ALA A 96 -1.29 -3.56 -32.07
CA ALA A 96 -0.31 -4.38 -32.79
C ALA A 96 -0.99 -5.50 -33.59
N VAL A 97 -1.94 -6.24 -32.99
CA VAL A 97 -2.71 -7.28 -33.68
C VAL A 97 -3.53 -6.69 -34.84
N GLY A 98 -4.14 -5.53 -34.64
CA GLY A 98 -4.89 -4.81 -35.68
C GLY A 98 -4.01 -4.40 -36.86
N ALA A 99 -2.81 -3.86 -36.58
CA ALA A 99 -1.84 -3.48 -37.59
C ALA A 99 -1.33 -4.70 -38.39
N ASP A 100 -1.05 -5.81 -37.71
CA ASP A 100 -0.66 -7.07 -38.36
C ASP A 100 -1.76 -7.61 -39.28
N ALA A 101 -3.01 -7.60 -38.82
CA ALA A 101 -4.15 -8.03 -39.62
C ALA A 101 -4.36 -7.15 -40.86
N ALA A 102 -4.27 -5.82 -40.71
CA ALA A 102 -4.34 -4.88 -41.82
C ALA A 102 -3.20 -5.10 -42.82
N GLY A 103 -1.97 -5.32 -42.34
CA GLY A 103 -0.80 -5.61 -43.18
C GLY A 103 -0.91 -6.95 -43.93
N GLN A 104 -1.50 -7.98 -43.31
CA GLN A 104 -1.79 -9.24 -43.99
C GLN A 104 -2.85 -9.07 -45.10
N ARG A 105 -3.93 -8.36 -44.81
CA ARG A 105 -4.96 -8.04 -45.80
C ARG A 105 -4.39 -7.28 -47.00
N LEU A 106 -3.63 -6.20 -46.75
CA LEU A 106 -3.01 -5.42 -47.81
C LEU A 106 -2.10 -6.28 -48.71
N ARG A 107 -1.31 -7.18 -48.12
CA ARG A 107 -0.48 -8.12 -48.87
C ARG A 107 -1.31 -9.10 -49.71
N SER A 108 -2.43 -9.59 -49.17
CA SER A 108 -3.33 -10.49 -49.90
C SER A 108 -4.02 -9.80 -51.08
N GLU A 109 -4.53 -8.58 -50.87
CA GLU A 109 -5.16 -7.75 -51.91
C GLU A 109 -4.14 -7.38 -53.00
N ALA A 110 -2.91 -7.01 -52.62
CA ALA A 110 -1.82 -6.74 -53.55
C ALA A 110 -1.40 -7.98 -54.36
N ALA A 111 -1.32 -9.15 -53.73
CA ALA A 111 -1.01 -10.41 -54.42
C ALA A 111 -2.12 -10.79 -55.41
N GLN A 112 -3.39 -10.60 -55.03
CA GLN A 112 -4.54 -10.85 -55.91
C GLN A 112 -4.53 -9.88 -57.10
N LEU A 113 -4.26 -8.60 -56.88
CA LEU A 113 -4.10 -7.62 -57.95
C LEU A 113 -2.93 -7.96 -58.88
N ALA A 114 -1.79 -8.38 -58.34
CA ALA A 114 -0.65 -8.82 -59.15
C ALA A 114 -1.01 -10.03 -60.03
N ALA A 115 -1.78 -10.99 -59.49
CA ALA A 115 -2.24 -12.16 -60.23
C ALA A 115 -3.22 -11.81 -61.37
N THR A 116 -4.14 -10.85 -61.16
CA THR A 116 -5.09 -10.42 -62.20
C THR A 116 -4.40 -9.66 -63.33
N VAL A 117 -3.38 -8.85 -63.02
CA VAL A 117 -2.61 -8.07 -64.01
C VAL A 117 -1.60 -8.93 -64.78
N SER A 118 -1.16 -10.07 -64.21
CA SER A 118 -0.13 -10.93 -64.82
C SER A 118 -0.61 -11.79 -66.01
N CYS A 119 -1.87 -11.71 -66.43
CA CYS A 119 -2.36 -12.37 -67.66
C CYS A 119 -1.71 -11.71 -68.89
N PRO A 120 -0.72 -12.34 -69.55
CA PRO A 120 0.02 -11.69 -70.61
C PRO A 120 -0.83 -11.63 -71.89
N GLY A 121 -0.83 -10.48 -72.57
CA GLY A 121 -1.20 -10.42 -73.99
C GLY A 121 -0.19 -11.21 -74.84
N PRO A 122 -0.52 -11.55 -76.10
CA PRO A 122 0.24 -12.49 -76.94
C PRO A 122 1.65 -12.00 -77.37
N ASP A 123 2.09 -10.81 -76.98
CA ASP A 123 3.29 -10.16 -77.50
C ASP A 123 4.58 -10.54 -76.75
N THR A 124 5.22 -11.61 -77.22
CA THR A 124 6.40 -12.25 -76.61
C THR A 124 7.63 -11.34 -76.50
N ALA A 125 7.79 -10.35 -77.38
CA ALA A 125 8.92 -9.42 -77.36
C ALA A 125 8.83 -8.40 -76.21
N ALA A 126 7.61 -8.00 -75.82
CA ALA A 126 7.38 -7.16 -74.66
C ALA A 126 7.60 -7.93 -73.35
N ILE A 127 7.19 -9.21 -73.31
CA ILE A 127 7.42 -10.11 -72.16
C ILE A 127 8.92 -10.29 -71.89
N ALA A 128 9.72 -10.52 -72.94
CA ALA A 128 11.18 -10.69 -72.80
C ALA A 128 11.86 -9.43 -72.25
N ARG A 129 11.46 -8.23 -72.70
CA ARG A 129 11.98 -6.96 -72.17
C ARG A 129 11.55 -6.68 -70.72
N GLY A 130 10.39 -7.19 -70.28
CA GLY A 130 9.87 -7.01 -68.92
C GLY A 130 10.49 -7.90 -67.85
N GLN A 131 11.09 -9.05 -68.20
CA GLN A 131 11.57 -10.06 -67.23
C GLN A 131 12.57 -9.52 -66.20
N ALA A 132 13.50 -8.66 -66.63
CA ALA A 132 14.48 -8.06 -65.72
C ALA A 132 13.80 -7.14 -64.70
N ALA A 133 12.83 -6.34 -65.15
CA ALA A 133 12.04 -5.47 -64.28
C ALA A 133 11.15 -6.27 -63.31
N THR A 134 10.54 -7.37 -63.75
CA THR A 134 9.76 -8.26 -62.87
C THR A 134 10.62 -8.90 -61.80
N ARG A 135 11.84 -9.36 -62.13
CA ARG A 135 12.78 -9.91 -61.14
C ARG A 135 13.22 -8.86 -60.12
N ALA A 136 13.52 -7.64 -60.57
CA ALA A 136 13.86 -6.53 -59.67
C ALA A 136 12.68 -6.17 -58.75
N ALA A 137 11.46 -6.12 -59.28
CA ALA A 137 10.25 -5.89 -58.50
C ALA A 137 10.04 -6.97 -57.42
N MET A 138 10.19 -8.26 -57.77
CA MET A 138 10.06 -9.36 -56.79
C MET A 138 11.05 -9.24 -55.63
N VAL A 139 12.32 -8.88 -55.90
CA VAL A 139 13.33 -8.67 -54.85
C VAL A 139 12.99 -7.48 -53.98
N LEU A 140 12.56 -6.36 -54.59
CA LEU A 140 12.16 -5.16 -53.84
C LEU A 140 10.95 -5.46 -52.92
N SER A 141 9.98 -6.24 -53.39
CA SER A 141 8.83 -6.69 -52.60
C SER A 141 9.25 -7.53 -51.39
N ASP A 142 10.19 -8.48 -51.56
CA ASP A 142 10.68 -9.30 -50.44
C ASP A 142 11.46 -8.44 -49.42
N LEU A 143 12.29 -7.51 -49.89
CA LEU A 143 13.02 -6.59 -49.02
C LEU A 143 12.07 -5.68 -48.24
N LEU A 144 11.05 -5.12 -48.89
CA LEU A 144 10.03 -4.30 -48.23
C LEU A 144 9.27 -5.12 -47.19
N ALA A 145 8.85 -6.36 -47.51
CA ALA A 145 8.16 -7.23 -46.57
C ALA A 145 9.01 -7.56 -45.34
N ARG A 146 10.32 -7.79 -45.50
CA ARG A 146 11.25 -8.01 -44.37
C ARG A 146 11.47 -6.75 -43.55
N ALA A 147 11.59 -5.60 -44.21
CA ALA A 147 11.77 -4.30 -43.56
C ALA A 147 10.54 -3.93 -42.72
N ASP A 148 9.35 -4.04 -43.29
CA ASP A 148 8.07 -3.78 -42.60
C ASP A 148 7.89 -4.71 -41.41
N LYS A 149 8.20 -6.01 -41.58
CA LYS A 149 8.15 -6.97 -40.46
C LYS A 149 9.08 -6.55 -39.33
N ARG A 150 10.32 -6.15 -39.63
CA ARG A 150 11.26 -5.68 -38.59
C ARG A 150 10.83 -4.36 -37.97
N ALA A 151 10.27 -3.44 -38.74
CA ALA A 151 9.72 -2.21 -38.22
C ALA A 151 8.57 -2.48 -37.23
N GLY A 152 7.67 -3.41 -37.53
CA GLY A 152 6.58 -3.83 -36.64
C GLY A 152 7.08 -4.47 -35.34
N GLU A 153 8.05 -5.40 -35.43
CA GLU A 153 8.65 -6.03 -34.24
C GLU A 153 9.37 -5.00 -33.35
N LEU A 154 10.05 -4.01 -33.94
CA LEU A 154 10.67 -2.91 -33.21
C LEU A 154 9.63 -1.99 -32.58
N ALA A 155 8.57 -1.62 -33.30
CA ALA A 155 7.49 -0.79 -32.76
C ALA A 155 6.85 -1.45 -31.53
N GLN A 156 6.52 -2.75 -31.62
CA GLN A 156 5.97 -3.49 -30.48
C GLN A 156 6.92 -3.53 -29.28
N ALA A 157 8.23 -3.70 -29.51
CA ALA A 157 9.22 -3.67 -28.44
C ALA A 157 9.31 -2.27 -27.80
N TYR A 158 9.27 -1.21 -28.60
CA TYR A 158 9.27 0.17 -28.11
C TYR A 158 8.02 0.51 -27.31
N ASP A 159 6.83 0.10 -27.78
CA ASP A 159 5.57 0.34 -27.06
C ASP A 159 5.59 -0.35 -25.69
N ARG A 160 6.03 -1.61 -25.63
CA ARG A 160 6.22 -2.31 -24.35
C ARG A 160 7.22 -1.62 -23.43
N ALA A 161 8.36 -1.16 -23.98
CA ALA A 161 9.38 -0.47 -23.20
C ALA A 161 8.86 0.87 -22.66
N LYS A 162 8.11 1.63 -23.48
CA LYS A 162 7.49 2.88 -23.09
C LYS A 162 6.46 2.68 -21.97
N VAL A 163 5.56 1.71 -22.11
CA VAL A 163 4.57 1.43 -21.07
C VAL A 163 5.24 0.95 -19.78
N ALA A 164 6.30 0.13 -19.87
CA ALA A 164 7.09 -0.25 -18.70
C ALA A 164 7.79 0.94 -18.02
N GLY A 165 8.33 1.88 -18.81
CA GLY A 165 8.93 3.11 -18.32
C GLY A 165 7.93 4.00 -17.59
N LEU A 166 6.79 4.28 -18.21
CA LEU A 166 5.71 5.07 -17.60
C LEU A 166 5.19 4.42 -16.32
N ALA A 167 5.05 3.10 -16.29
CA ALA A 167 4.67 2.36 -15.09
C ALA A 167 5.71 2.51 -13.97
N CYS A 168 7.01 2.51 -14.30
CA CYS A 168 8.08 2.72 -13.34
C CYS A 168 8.06 4.14 -12.78
N GLU A 169 7.86 5.14 -13.64
CA GLU A 169 7.76 6.56 -13.23
C GLU A 169 6.55 6.79 -12.31
N ALA A 170 5.38 6.25 -12.68
CA ALA A 170 4.17 6.35 -11.87
C ALA A 170 4.33 5.65 -10.51
N ALA A 171 4.92 4.45 -10.49
CA ALA A 171 5.19 3.73 -9.24
C ALA A 171 6.19 4.47 -8.34
N TYR A 172 7.19 5.14 -8.92
CA TYR A 172 8.14 5.97 -8.17
C TYR A 172 7.45 7.21 -7.60
N ALA A 173 6.64 7.92 -8.41
CA ALA A 173 5.86 9.06 -7.94
C ALA A 173 4.96 8.69 -6.76
N ALA A 174 4.28 7.54 -6.82
CA ALA A 174 3.45 7.01 -5.74
C ALA A 174 4.21 6.66 -4.45
N LEU A 175 5.54 6.54 -4.51
CA LEU A 175 6.39 6.34 -3.32
C LEU A 175 6.94 7.65 -2.76
N THR A 176 7.06 8.69 -3.59
CA THR A 176 7.67 9.97 -3.22
C THR A 176 6.68 11.07 -2.85
N ASP A 177 5.41 10.94 -3.24
CA ASP A 177 4.28 11.81 -2.85
C ASP A 177 3.54 11.34 -1.59
#